data_AF-A0A507AZ16-F1
#
_entry.id   AF-A0A507AZ16-F1
#
_cell.length_a   1.000
_cell.length_b   1.000
_cell.length_c   1.000
_cell.angle_alpha   90.00
_cell.angle_beta   90.00
_cell.angle_gamma   90.00
#
_symmetry.space_group_name_H-M   'P 1'
#
loop_
_entity.id
_entity.type
_entity.pdbx_description
1 polymer ?
#
loop_
_entity_poly.entity_id
_entity_poly.type
_entity_poly.pdbx_seq_one_letter_code
_entity_poly.pdbx_strand_id
1 'polypeptide(L)'
;MSLSQLQNSLCHTTRWKTSETLCASVLLCLFELFAGTTTPENYFHHAQGIGTLIEARGPRHDLWSPFDITLIQASRSTLIAASIFGAGRCRLTNKEWRSFFRAHPPDSLPEDLHAFYEDFYDLLSEMPSIAHKGQARLRAFASSSYVEPAEDESLLAHTIAVHQRWNAWNQQFIAKFPAPVEVPSPRGDDRFPTVYMYDDAWRAAAQITYNSCLIIMNLVFALVGYGGDRSAEVSGSVDRICKSVEMASQGMFGPNRVGFGLRIAYEAASPEIRLWIEGWLKEFDRSYAATNHKGYPTTTAADILGRG
;
A
#
# COMPACT_ATOMS: atom_id res chain seq x y z
N MET A 1 -24.36 -7.04 13.06
CA MET A 1 -23.65 -7.43 14.29
C MET A 1 -23.25 -6.13 14.99
N SER A 2 -23.61 -5.92 16.26
CA SER A 2 -23.18 -4.71 16.99
C SER A 2 -21.69 -4.82 17.34
N LEU A 3 -20.98 -3.70 17.47
CA LEU A 3 -19.57 -3.69 17.93
C LEU A 3 -19.38 -4.48 19.24
N SER A 4 -20.37 -4.43 20.13
CA SER A 4 -20.40 -5.21 21.38
C SER A 4 -20.40 -6.72 21.14
N GLN A 5 -21.11 -7.22 20.12
CA GLN A 5 -21.12 -8.64 19.80
C GLN A 5 -19.78 -9.09 19.23
N LEU A 6 -19.14 -8.29 18.37
CA LEU A 6 -17.81 -8.61 17.88
C LEU A 6 -16.80 -8.65 19.03
N GLN A 7 -16.81 -7.66 19.92
CA GLN A 7 -15.94 -7.64 21.11
C GLN A 7 -16.13 -8.91 21.96
N ASN A 8 -17.38 -9.32 22.20
CA ASN A 8 -17.70 -10.54 22.94
C ASN A 8 -17.23 -11.82 22.24
N SER A 9 -17.19 -11.84 20.91
CA SER A 9 -16.65 -12.96 20.13
C SER A 9 -15.13 -13.00 20.18
N LEU A 10 -14.46 -11.86 20.08
CA LEU A 10 -13.00 -11.73 20.17
C LEU A 10 -12.46 -12.13 21.55
N CYS A 11 -13.18 -11.81 22.63
CA CYS A 11 -12.81 -12.19 23.99
C CYS A 11 -13.25 -13.61 24.39
N HIS A 12 -14.02 -14.31 23.55
CA HIS A 12 -14.41 -15.69 23.84
C HIS A 12 -13.22 -16.64 23.71
N THR A 13 -13.22 -17.77 24.41
CA THR A 13 -12.12 -18.75 24.35
C THR A 13 -11.95 -19.43 22.97
N THR A 14 -12.99 -19.41 22.15
CA THR A 14 -13.06 -20.14 20.86
C THR A 14 -13.65 -19.35 19.69
N ARG A 15 -14.64 -18.48 19.93
CA ARG A 15 -15.36 -17.77 18.85
C ARG A 15 -14.46 -16.82 18.04
N TRP A 16 -13.37 -16.34 18.63
CA TRP A 16 -12.38 -15.55 17.92
C TRP A 16 -11.77 -16.27 16.71
N LYS A 17 -11.80 -17.60 16.67
CA LYS A 17 -11.28 -18.41 15.56
C LYS A 17 -12.28 -18.62 14.41
N THR A 18 -13.55 -18.26 14.56
CA THR A 18 -14.56 -18.61 13.56
C THR A 18 -14.55 -17.67 12.36
N SER A 19 -15.05 -18.15 11.23
CA SER A 19 -15.14 -17.38 10.00
C SER A 19 -16.03 -16.15 10.14
N GLU A 20 -17.10 -16.21 10.93
CA GLU A 20 -17.99 -15.08 11.18
C GLU A 20 -17.28 -13.95 11.92
N THR A 21 -16.42 -14.27 12.89
CA THR A 21 -15.65 -13.25 13.62
C THR A 21 -14.63 -12.57 12.71
N LEU A 22 -13.97 -13.32 11.83
CA LEU A 22 -13.04 -12.75 10.85
C LEU A 22 -13.79 -11.89 9.84
N CYS A 23 -14.87 -12.42 9.26
CA CYS A 23 -15.72 -11.71 8.31
C CYS A 23 -16.26 -10.41 8.90
N ALA A 24 -16.80 -10.45 10.13
CA ALA A 24 -17.28 -9.26 10.80
C ALA A 24 -16.17 -8.21 11.00
N SER A 25 -14.96 -8.65 11.37
CA SER A 25 -13.81 -7.74 11.51
C SER A 25 -13.43 -7.11 10.16
N VAL A 26 -13.31 -7.92 9.10
CA VAL A 26 -12.99 -7.43 7.74
C VAL A 26 -14.06 -6.47 7.22
N LEU A 27 -15.35 -6.80 7.38
CA LEU A 27 -16.45 -5.95 6.96
C LEU A 27 -16.49 -4.61 7.71
N LEU A 28 -16.18 -4.60 9.00
CA LEU A 28 -16.09 -3.35 9.75
C LEU A 28 -14.88 -2.52 9.30
N CYS A 29 -13.72 -3.12 9.06
CA CYS A 29 -12.59 -2.40 8.49
C CYS A 29 -12.92 -1.81 7.11
N LEU A 30 -13.64 -2.55 6.25
CA LEU A 30 -14.16 -2.01 4.99
C LEU A 30 -15.13 -0.86 5.25
N PHE A 31 -16.05 -1.00 6.19
CA PHE A 31 -16.97 0.09 6.57
C PHE A 31 -16.20 1.35 6.99
N GLU A 32 -15.15 1.22 7.79
CA GLU A 32 -14.32 2.35 8.21
C GLU A 32 -13.56 2.99 7.03
N LEU A 33 -13.11 2.20 6.07
CA LEU A 33 -12.51 2.72 4.82
C LEU A 33 -13.47 3.59 4.02
N PHE A 34 -14.75 3.19 3.95
CA PHE A 34 -15.77 3.87 3.16
C PHE A 34 -16.44 5.03 3.91
N ALA A 35 -17.04 4.75 5.06
CA ALA A 35 -17.86 5.69 5.83
C ALA A 35 -17.05 6.58 6.77
N GLY A 36 -15.81 6.18 7.09
CA GLY A 36 -14.97 6.89 8.05
C GLY A 36 -15.39 6.66 9.48
N THR A 37 -14.56 7.16 10.38
CA THR A 37 -14.84 7.20 11.82
C THR A 37 -14.48 8.60 12.34
N THR A 38 -14.22 8.73 13.64
CA THR A 38 -13.80 10.00 14.24
C THR A 38 -12.47 10.52 13.69
N THR A 39 -11.58 9.65 13.18
CA THR A 39 -10.34 10.04 12.49
C THR A 39 -10.11 9.20 11.23
N PRO A 40 -9.53 9.79 10.16
CA PRO A 40 -9.26 9.09 8.90
C PRO A 40 -8.27 7.92 9.02
N GLU A 41 -7.41 7.90 10.03
CA GLU A 41 -6.37 6.87 10.23
C GLU A 41 -6.85 5.64 11.01
N ASN A 42 -8.04 5.66 11.61
CA ASN A 42 -8.50 4.58 12.48
C ASN A 42 -8.59 3.22 11.80
N TYR A 43 -8.83 3.20 10.49
CA TYR A 43 -8.86 1.94 9.74
C TYR A 43 -7.49 1.23 9.77
N PHE A 44 -6.37 1.94 9.93
CA PHE A 44 -5.06 1.31 10.08
C PHE A 44 -4.99 0.49 11.36
N HIS A 45 -5.53 1.01 12.46
CA HIS A 45 -5.61 0.29 13.73
C HIS A 45 -6.51 -0.93 13.62
N HIS A 46 -7.65 -0.80 12.93
CA HIS A 46 -8.54 -1.94 12.67
C HIS A 46 -7.85 -3.02 11.82
N ALA A 47 -7.22 -2.62 10.72
CA ALA A 47 -6.44 -3.51 9.86
C ALA A 47 -5.35 -4.24 10.65
N GLN A 48 -4.64 -3.57 11.55
CA GLN A 48 -3.67 -4.21 12.46
C GLN A 48 -4.32 -5.23 13.41
N GLY A 49 -5.53 -4.93 13.91
CA GLY A 49 -6.32 -5.87 14.70
C GLY A 49 -6.70 -7.14 13.91
N ILE A 50 -7.10 -6.98 12.64
CA ILE A 50 -7.34 -8.11 11.72
C ILE A 50 -6.06 -8.91 11.50
N GLY A 51 -4.93 -8.24 11.26
CA GLY A 51 -3.63 -8.90 11.13
C GLY A 51 -3.28 -9.73 12.37
N THR A 52 -3.47 -9.15 13.56
CA THR A 52 -3.27 -9.85 14.84
C THR A 52 -4.18 -11.07 14.98
N LEU A 53 -5.45 -10.95 14.57
CA LEU A 53 -6.41 -12.05 14.59
C LEU A 53 -5.98 -13.20 13.68
N ILE A 54 -5.56 -12.89 12.44
CA ILE A 54 -5.09 -13.87 11.45
C ILE A 54 -3.83 -14.56 11.97
N GLU A 55 -2.86 -13.79 12.49
CA GLU A 55 -1.63 -14.31 13.07
C GLU A 55 -1.90 -15.25 14.24
N ALA A 56 -2.83 -14.90 15.13
CA ALA A 56 -3.18 -15.73 16.28
C ALA A 56 -3.78 -17.08 15.86
N ARG A 57 -4.52 -17.13 14.73
CA ARG A 57 -5.04 -18.39 14.16
C ARG A 57 -3.93 -19.24 13.54
N GLY A 58 -2.87 -18.60 13.05
CA GLY A 58 -1.69 -19.25 12.50
C GLY A 58 -1.86 -19.77 11.06
N PRO A 59 -0.76 -20.15 10.39
CA PRO A 59 -0.73 -20.50 8.97
C PRO A 59 -1.13 -21.97 8.68
N ARG A 60 -1.74 -22.65 9.64
CA ARG A 60 -2.12 -24.07 9.51
C ARG A 60 -3.31 -24.24 8.59
N HIS A 61 -3.06 -24.78 7.40
CA HIS A 61 -4.04 -24.94 6.32
C HIS A 61 -5.34 -25.62 6.72
N ASP A 62 -5.27 -26.64 7.59
CA ASP A 62 -6.43 -27.41 8.05
C ASP A 62 -7.42 -26.60 8.90
N LEU A 63 -7.05 -25.38 9.31
CA LEU A 63 -7.87 -24.49 10.13
C LEU A 63 -8.61 -23.41 9.31
N TRP A 64 -8.40 -23.35 8.00
CA TRP A 64 -8.93 -22.29 7.15
C TRP A 64 -9.95 -22.82 6.14
N SER A 65 -11.16 -22.26 6.14
CA SER A 65 -12.13 -22.57 5.09
C SER A 65 -11.80 -21.80 3.80
N PRO A 66 -12.29 -22.24 2.62
CA PRO A 66 -12.15 -21.48 1.37
C PRO A 66 -12.67 -20.03 1.47
N PHE A 67 -13.71 -19.82 2.26
CA PHE A 67 -14.26 -18.50 2.55
C PHE A 67 -13.27 -17.64 3.34
N ASP A 68 -12.63 -18.19 4.38
CA ASP A 68 -11.63 -17.44 5.14
C ASP A 68 -10.40 -17.08 4.30
N ILE A 69 -9.94 -18.01 3.45
CA ILE A 69 -8.83 -17.78 2.52
C ILE A 69 -9.15 -16.59 1.61
N THR A 70 -10.36 -16.57 1.04
CA THR A 70 -10.83 -15.46 0.19
C THR A 70 -10.81 -14.13 0.95
N LEU A 71 -11.29 -14.11 2.20
CA LEU A 71 -11.29 -12.91 3.03
C LEU A 71 -9.89 -12.38 3.30
N ILE A 72 -8.93 -13.25 3.62
CA ILE A 72 -7.55 -12.82 3.91
C ILE A 72 -6.87 -12.34 2.63
N GLN A 73 -7.04 -13.04 1.51
CA GLN A 73 -6.49 -12.63 0.22
C GLN A 73 -7.00 -11.25 -0.19
N ALA A 74 -8.31 -11.01 -0.07
CA ALA A 74 -8.92 -9.71 -0.35
C ALA A 74 -8.43 -8.59 0.58
N SER A 75 -8.05 -8.93 1.83
CA SER A 75 -7.59 -7.94 2.82
C SER A 75 -6.09 -7.65 2.74
N ARG A 76 -5.31 -8.48 2.04
CA ARG A 76 -3.84 -8.50 2.10
C ARG A 76 -3.19 -7.15 1.79
N SER A 77 -3.63 -6.48 0.71
CA SER A 77 -3.11 -5.15 0.34
C SER A 77 -3.35 -4.11 1.43
N THR A 78 -4.55 -4.11 2.04
CA THR A 78 -4.91 -3.20 3.14
C THR A 78 -4.06 -3.47 4.38
N LEU A 79 -3.84 -4.74 4.72
CA LEU A 79 -3.02 -5.13 5.87
C LEU A 79 -1.55 -4.73 5.70
N ILE A 80 -1.01 -4.89 4.48
CA ILE A 80 0.36 -4.46 4.19
C ILE A 80 0.44 -2.92 4.20
N ALA A 81 -0.49 -2.21 3.56
CA ALA A 81 -0.52 -0.75 3.57
C ALA A 81 -0.62 -0.18 5.00
N ALA A 82 -1.46 -0.77 5.86
CA ALA A 82 -1.55 -0.40 7.27
C ALA A 82 -0.25 -0.63 8.05
N SER A 83 0.57 -1.58 7.60
CA SER A 83 1.89 -1.84 8.18
C SER A 83 2.98 -0.92 7.61
N ILE A 84 2.76 -0.25 6.47
CA ILE A 84 3.69 0.75 5.93
C ILE A 84 3.53 2.08 6.67
N PHE A 85 2.29 2.48 6.98
CA PHE A 85 2.00 3.78 7.62
C PHE A 85 1.87 3.72 9.14
N GLY A 86 1.50 2.57 9.71
CA GLY A 86 1.33 2.39 11.15
C GLY A 86 2.57 1.80 11.82
N ALA A 87 2.62 1.82 13.16
CA ALA A 87 3.77 1.31 13.93
C ALA A 87 3.90 -0.23 13.99
N GLY A 88 3.16 -0.96 13.16
CA GLY A 88 3.02 -2.42 13.23
C GLY A 88 3.96 -3.19 12.30
N ARG A 89 4.37 -4.39 12.70
CA ARG A 89 5.02 -5.34 11.78
C ARG A 89 3.93 -6.07 10.99
N CYS A 90 4.06 -6.12 9.67
CA CYS A 90 3.30 -7.08 8.88
C CYS A 90 3.93 -8.46 9.09
N ARG A 91 3.27 -9.41 9.78
CA ARG A 91 3.81 -10.78 9.88
C ARG A 91 3.26 -11.74 8.84
N LEU A 92 2.32 -11.26 8.00
CA LEU A 92 1.88 -11.97 6.79
C LEU A 92 2.99 -12.12 5.73
N THR A 93 4.17 -11.62 6.05
CA THR A 93 5.38 -11.58 5.23
C THR A 93 6.36 -12.66 5.66
N ASN A 94 6.10 -13.35 6.79
CA ASN A 94 6.88 -14.48 7.24
C ASN A 94 6.73 -15.66 6.26
N LYS A 95 7.76 -16.51 6.22
CA LYS A 95 7.86 -17.62 5.27
C LYS A 95 6.64 -18.54 5.30
N GLU A 96 6.08 -18.80 6.48
CA GLU A 96 4.92 -19.68 6.66
C GLU A 96 3.67 -19.10 5.99
N TRP A 97 3.45 -17.78 6.10
CA TRP A 97 2.33 -17.10 5.45
C TRP A 97 2.52 -16.96 3.94
N ARG A 98 3.75 -16.72 3.47
CA ARG A 98 4.06 -16.72 2.03
C ARG A 98 3.78 -18.09 1.40
N SER A 99 4.23 -19.16 2.05
CA SER A 99 3.90 -20.54 1.64
C SER A 99 2.39 -20.79 1.69
N PHE A 100 1.70 -20.24 2.70
CA PHE A 100 0.25 -20.37 2.82
C PHE A 100 -0.47 -19.83 1.59
N PHE A 101 -0.21 -18.59 1.20
CA PHE A 101 -0.89 -17.97 0.06
C PHE A 101 -0.54 -18.62 -1.29
N ARG A 102 0.72 -19.03 -1.47
CA ARG A 102 1.15 -19.77 -2.68
C ARG A 102 0.43 -21.10 -2.84
N ALA A 103 0.12 -21.79 -1.73
CA ALA A 103 -0.61 -23.06 -1.75
C ALA A 103 -2.13 -22.90 -1.97
N HIS A 104 -2.67 -21.68 -2.00
CA HIS A 104 -4.10 -21.41 -2.11
C HIS A 104 -4.41 -20.47 -3.29
N PRO A 105 -4.16 -20.90 -4.54
CA PRO A 105 -4.60 -20.14 -5.70
C PRO A 105 -6.12 -19.94 -5.70
N PRO A 106 -6.63 -18.76 -6.04
CA PRO A 106 -8.05 -18.59 -6.33
C PRO A 106 -8.47 -19.49 -7.50
N ASP A 107 -9.62 -20.17 -7.40
CA ASP A 107 -10.11 -21.11 -8.44
C ASP A 107 -10.19 -20.48 -9.84
N SER A 108 -10.41 -19.16 -9.91
CA SER A 108 -10.55 -18.42 -11.16
C SER A 108 -9.24 -17.97 -11.78
N LEU A 109 -8.09 -18.24 -11.16
CA LEU A 109 -6.80 -17.69 -11.57
C LEU A 109 -5.84 -18.80 -12.06
N PRO A 110 -5.31 -18.70 -13.29
CA PRO A 110 -4.26 -19.62 -13.76
C PRO A 110 -3.06 -19.66 -12.82
N GLU A 111 -2.44 -20.84 -12.67
CA GLU A 111 -1.35 -21.08 -11.71
C GLU A 111 -0.13 -20.17 -11.95
N ASP A 112 0.25 -19.95 -13.22
CA ASP A 112 1.35 -19.07 -13.59
C ASP A 112 1.07 -17.60 -13.23
N LEU A 113 -0.19 -17.19 -13.36
CA LEU A 113 -0.64 -15.84 -13.00
C LEU A 113 -0.74 -15.68 -11.48
N HIS A 114 -1.17 -16.71 -10.77
CA HIS A 114 -1.15 -16.75 -9.31
C HIS A 114 0.27 -16.61 -8.77
N ALA A 115 1.23 -17.40 -9.27
CA ALA A 115 2.62 -17.31 -8.84
C ALA A 115 3.19 -15.90 -9.05
N PHE A 116 2.88 -15.28 -10.18
CA PHE A 116 3.27 -13.91 -10.50
C PHE A 116 2.66 -12.87 -9.53
N TYR A 117 1.41 -13.05 -9.11
CA TYR A 117 0.76 -12.19 -8.11
C TYR A 117 1.34 -12.38 -6.71
N GLU A 118 1.70 -13.61 -6.36
CA GLU A 118 2.35 -13.90 -5.08
C GLU A 118 3.75 -13.27 -4.99
N ASP A 119 4.50 -13.23 -6.10
CA ASP A 119 5.78 -12.51 -6.15
C ASP A 119 5.61 -11.00 -5.91
N PHE A 120 4.55 -10.40 -6.47
CA PHE A 120 4.19 -9.00 -6.20
C PHE A 120 3.92 -8.78 -4.70
N TYR A 121 3.10 -9.63 -4.08
CA TYR A 121 2.80 -9.49 -2.67
C TYR A 121 4.01 -9.73 -1.78
N ASP A 122 4.88 -10.67 -2.12
CA ASP A 122 6.12 -10.90 -1.39
C ASP A 122 7.03 -9.67 -1.42
N LEU A 123 7.13 -8.97 -2.56
CA LEU A 123 7.87 -7.71 -2.64
C LEU A 123 7.20 -6.59 -1.84
N LEU A 124 5.89 -6.43 -1.98
CA LEU A 124 5.12 -5.42 -1.24
C LEU A 124 5.24 -5.63 0.28
N SER A 125 5.32 -6.88 0.70
CA SER A 125 5.46 -7.30 2.09
C SER A 125 6.78 -6.84 2.74
N GLU A 126 7.80 -6.51 1.96
CA GLU A 126 9.09 -6.04 2.46
C GLU A 126 9.14 -4.52 2.68
N MET A 127 8.22 -3.79 2.04
CA MET A 127 8.17 -2.33 2.07
C MET A 127 8.01 -1.72 3.48
N PRO A 128 7.22 -2.29 4.41
CA PRO A 128 7.17 -1.79 5.79
C PRO A 128 8.54 -1.60 6.43
N SER A 129 9.46 -2.55 6.22
CA SER A 129 10.81 -2.50 6.79
C SER A 129 11.63 -1.31 6.29
N ILE A 130 11.52 -1.00 5.00
CA ILE A 130 12.22 0.13 4.35
C ILE A 130 11.59 1.44 4.80
N ALA A 131 10.26 1.53 4.74
CA ALA A 131 9.51 2.73 5.10
C ALA A 131 9.76 3.14 6.56
N HIS A 132 9.70 2.19 7.51
CA HIS A 132 9.95 2.48 8.93
C HIS A 132 11.37 2.92 9.21
N LYS A 133 12.37 2.25 8.63
CA LYS A 133 13.78 2.64 8.81
C LYS A 133 14.06 4.00 8.17
N GLY A 134 13.53 4.27 6.99
CA GLY A 134 13.60 5.59 6.34
C GLY A 134 12.95 6.68 7.19
N GLN A 135 11.77 6.43 7.74
CA GLN A 135 11.09 7.39 8.61
C GLN A 135 11.85 7.63 9.93
N ALA A 136 12.40 6.57 10.54
CA ALA A 136 13.24 6.70 11.73
C ALA A 136 14.48 7.57 11.43
N ARG A 137 15.09 7.37 10.26
CA ARG A 137 16.24 8.15 9.81
C ARG A 137 15.91 9.62 9.58
N LEU A 138 14.78 9.91 8.94
CA LEU A 138 14.25 11.28 8.78
C LEU A 138 14.02 11.97 10.14
N ARG A 139 13.43 11.25 11.10
CA ARG A 139 13.22 11.79 12.46
C ARG A 139 14.55 12.09 13.15
N ALA A 140 15.52 11.18 13.06
CA ALA A 140 16.84 11.38 13.64
C ALA A 140 17.57 12.60 13.04
N PHE A 141 17.44 12.81 11.73
CA PHE A 141 17.97 14.01 11.06
C PHE A 141 17.30 15.28 11.61
N ALA A 142 15.96 15.31 11.68
CA ALA A 142 15.21 16.45 12.19
C ALA A 142 15.51 16.76 13.67
N SER A 143 15.75 15.74 14.49
CA SER A 143 16.12 15.89 15.90
C SER A 143 17.61 16.08 16.16
N SER A 144 18.43 16.23 15.11
CA SER A 144 19.91 16.29 15.19
C SER A 144 20.51 15.12 16.01
N SER A 145 19.84 13.96 15.97
CA SER A 145 20.28 12.75 16.64
C SER A 145 21.27 11.99 15.79
N TYR A 146 22.31 11.45 16.43
CA TYR A 146 23.31 10.63 15.76
C TYR A 146 22.70 9.32 15.27
N VAL A 147 23.06 8.92 14.04
CA VAL A 147 22.74 7.61 13.47
C VAL A 147 24.06 6.93 13.14
N GLU A 148 24.18 5.66 13.53
CA GLU A 148 25.39 4.90 13.30
C GLU A 148 25.59 4.60 11.80
N PRO A 149 26.80 4.75 11.24
CA PRO A 149 27.08 4.44 9.85
C PRO A 149 26.68 3.01 9.43
N ALA A 150 26.84 2.03 10.33
CA ALA A 150 26.46 0.64 10.06
C ALA A 150 24.94 0.45 9.85
N GLU A 151 24.11 1.28 10.49
CA GLU A 151 22.66 1.25 10.29
C GLU A 151 22.27 1.79 8.91
N ASP A 152 22.94 2.86 8.47
CA ASP A 152 22.76 3.43 7.12
C ASP A 152 23.22 2.44 6.03
N GLU A 153 24.35 1.76 6.23
CA GLU A 153 24.82 0.71 5.32
C GLU A 153 23.83 -0.47 5.23
N SER A 154 23.29 -0.91 6.37
CA SER A 154 22.29 -1.98 6.42
C SER A 154 20.99 -1.59 5.72
N LEU A 155 20.50 -0.37 5.95
CA LEU A 155 19.32 0.17 5.28
C LEU A 155 19.56 0.27 3.77
N LEU A 156 20.71 0.79 3.36
CA LEU A 156 21.06 0.95 1.96
C LEU A 156 21.13 -0.41 1.25
N ALA A 157 21.88 -1.37 1.79
CA ALA A 157 22.03 -2.70 1.21
C ALA A 157 20.68 -3.40 1.04
N HIS A 158 19.81 -3.33 2.06
CA HIS A 158 18.46 -3.88 1.99
C HIS A 158 17.61 -3.20 0.93
N THR A 159 17.65 -1.86 0.87
CA THR A 159 16.88 -1.07 -0.11
C THR A 159 17.34 -1.35 -1.54
N ILE A 160 18.65 -1.49 -1.80
CA ILE A 160 19.18 -1.89 -3.11
C ILE A 160 18.65 -3.26 -3.52
N ALA A 161 18.72 -4.25 -2.62
CA ALA A 161 18.28 -5.61 -2.91
C ALA A 161 16.78 -5.70 -3.20
N VAL A 162 15.94 -4.95 -2.48
CA VAL A 162 14.49 -4.86 -2.73
C VAL A 162 14.20 -4.11 -4.02
N HIS A 163 14.90 -3.00 -4.29
CA HIS A 163 14.75 -2.20 -5.50
C HIS A 163 15.07 -3.00 -6.77
N GLN A 164 16.15 -3.78 -6.78
CA GLN A 164 16.52 -4.66 -7.89
C GLN A 164 15.42 -5.69 -8.19
N ARG A 165 14.85 -6.31 -7.15
CA ARG A 165 13.78 -7.31 -7.32
C ARG A 165 12.47 -6.69 -7.79
N TRP A 166 12.11 -5.50 -7.31
CA TRP A 166 10.97 -4.75 -7.85
C TRP A 166 11.14 -4.42 -9.34
N ASN A 167 12.33 -4.02 -9.76
CA ASN A 167 12.60 -3.75 -11.18
C ASN A 167 12.56 -5.02 -12.02
N ALA A 168 13.11 -6.13 -11.54
CA ALA A 168 13.02 -7.42 -12.21
C ALA A 168 11.56 -7.90 -12.34
N TRP A 169 10.75 -7.75 -11.29
CA TRP A 169 9.32 -8.04 -11.34
C TRP A 169 8.60 -7.14 -12.35
N ASN A 170 8.89 -5.83 -12.38
CA ASN A 170 8.26 -4.93 -13.34
C ASN A 170 8.69 -5.23 -14.79
N GLN A 171 9.92 -5.67 -15.04
CA GLN A 171 10.34 -6.17 -16.35
C GLN A 171 9.51 -7.38 -16.80
N GLN A 172 9.20 -8.29 -15.88
CA GLN A 172 8.29 -9.40 -16.16
C GLN A 172 6.86 -8.92 -16.39
N PHE A 173 6.39 -7.94 -15.60
CA PHE A 173 5.06 -7.34 -15.78
C PHE A 173 4.88 -6.78 -17.19
N ILE A 174 5.80 -5.94 -17.66
CA ILE A 174 5.70 -5.31 -18.99
C ILE A 174 5.85 -6.31 -20.14
N ALA A 175 6.51 -7.45 -19.89
CA ALA A 175 6.61 -8.52 -20.88
C ALA A 175 5.34 -9.39 -20.93
N LYS A 176 4.66 -9.56 -19.77
CA LYS A 176 3.47 -10.42 -19.64
C LYS A 176 2.17 -9.71 -20.02
N PHE A 177 2.08 -8.41 -19.79
CA PHE A 177 0.85 -7.62 -20.03
C PHE A 177 1.09 -6.51 -21.05
N PRO A 178 0.07 -6.15 -21.85
CA PRO A 178 0.13 -4.98 -22.70
C PRO A 178 0.39 -3.72 -21.87
N ALA A 179 1.17 -2.81 -22.45
CA ALA A 179 1.38 -1.48 -21.89
C ALA A 179 0.03 -0.74 -21.78
N PRO A 180 -0.16 0.11 -20.76
CA PRO A 180 -1.34 0.96 -20.69
C PRO A 180 -1.41 1.87 -21.92
N VAL A 181 -2.63 2.10 -22.41
CA VAL A 181 -2.86 3.01 -23.53
C VAL A 181 -3.01 4.43 -22.98
N GLU A 182 -2.26 5.39 -23.52
CA GLU A 182 -2.53 6.81 -23.24
C GLU A 182 -3.74 7.26 -24.05
N VAL A 183 -4.77 7.70 -23.34
CA VAL A 183 -6.00 8.25 -23.91
C VAL A 183 -6.20 9.68 -23.40
N PRO A 184 -6.91 10.56 -24.14
CA PRO A 184 -7.28 11.86 -23.61
C PRO A 184 -8.06 11.71 -22.29
N SER A 185 -7.80 12.58 -21.31
CA SER A 185 -8.55 12.59 -20.05
C SER A 185 -10.05 12.72 -20.33
N PRO A 186 -10.88 11.75 -19.90
CA PRO A 186 -12.33 11.87 -19.99
C PRO A 186 -12.90 13.14 -19.34
N ARG A 187 -12.21 13.68 -18.33
CA ARG A 187 -12.57 14.93 -17.63
C ARG A 187 -12.03 16.20 -18.28
N GLY A 188 -11.19 16.08 -19.30
CA GLY A 188 -10.53 17.24 -19.92
C GLY A 188 -9.57 17.93 -18.95
N ASP A 189 -8.79 17.15 -18.19
CA ASP A 189 -7.85 17.65 -17.20
C ASP A 189 -6.68 18.42 -17.87
N ASP A 190 -6.53 19.71 -17.56
CA ASP A 190 -5.45 20.54 -18.12
C ASP A 190 -4.05 20.12 -17.62
N ARG A 191 -3.96 19.54 -16.42
CA ARG A 191 -2.70 19.12 -15.82
C ARG A 191 -2.24 17.78 -16.36
N PHE A 192 -3.18 16.85 -16.52
CA PHE A 192 -2.97 15.53 -17.12
C PHE A 192 -3.88 15.36 -18.32
N PRO A 193 -3.57 15.98 -19.47
CA PRO A 193 -4.43 15.94 -20.66
C PRO A 193 -4.56 14.52 -21.25
N THR A 194 -3.61 13.64 -20.92
CA THR A 194 -3.68 12.20 -21.20
C THR A 194 -3.59 11.40 -19.91
N VAL A 195 -4.30 10.27 -19.87
CA VAL A 195 -4.37 9.34 -18.75
C VAL A 195 -4.14 7.91 -19.21
N TYR A 196 -3.73 7.05 -18.30
CA TYR A 196 -3.50 5.64 -18.57
C TYR A 196 -4.77 4.82 -18.45
N MET A 197 -5.14 4.18 -19.56
CA MET A 197 -6.16 3.15 -19.60
C MET A 197 -5.53 1.77 -19.50
N TYR A 198 -6.00 0.98 -18.54
CA TYR A 198 -5.58 -0.40 -18.30
C TYR A 198 -6.72 -1.36 -18.65
N ASP A 199 -6.38 -2.55 -19.15
CA ASP A 199 -7.38 -3.59 -19.45
C ASP A 199 -8.15 -4.06 -18.22
N ASP A 200 -7.50 -4.04 -17.05
CA ASP A 200 -8.11 -4.46 -15.80
C ASP A 200 -7.65 -3.63 -14.59
N ALA A 201 -8.50 -3.64 -13.57
CA ALA A 201 -8.34 -2.87 -12.35
C ALA A 201 -7.12 -3.28 -11.52
N TRP A 202 -6.72 -4.56 -11.58
CA TRP A 202 -5.59 -5.08 -10.82
C TRP A 202 -4.27 -4.57 -11.42
N ARG A 203 -4.13 -4.57 -12.74
CA ARG A 203 -2.93 -4.02 -13.43
C ARG A 203 -2.71 -2.55 -13.09
N ALA A 204 -3.78 -1.77 -13.08
CA ALA A 204 -3.71 -0.36 -12.67
C ALA A 204 -3.21 -0.24 -11.22
N ALA A 205 -3.81 -0.98 -10.29
CA ALA A 205 -3.41 -0.97 -8.88
C ALA A 205 -1.97 -1.46 -8.67
N ALA A 206 -1.53 -2.49 -9.40
CA ALA A 206 -0.19 -3.03 -9.33
C ALA A 206 0.86 -2.02 -9.82
N GLN A 207 0.59 -1.33 -10.94
CA GLN A 207 1.48 -0.29 -11.46
C GLN A 207 1.53 0.95 -10.55
N ILE A 208 0.39 1.39 -10.01
CA ILE A 208 0.36 2.45 -8.99
C ILE A 208 1.20 2.05 -7.78
N THR A 209 1.03 0.82 -7.28
CA THR A 209 1.78 0.30 -6.12
C THR A 209 3.28 0.21 -6.41
N TYR A 210 3.68 -0.27 -7.59
CA TYR A 210 5.08 -0.32 -8.01
C TYR A 210 5.73 1.07 -8.00
N ASN A 211 5.10 2.06 -8.65
CA ASN A 211 5.61 3.43 -8.67
C ASN A 211 5.68 4.04 -7.26
N SER A 212 4.71 3.71 -6.40
CA SER A 212 4.73 4.14 -4.99
C SER A 212 5.91 3.55 -4.22
N CYS A 213 6.19 2.26 -4.42
CA CYS A 213 7.34 1.60 -3.79
C CYS A 213 8.67 2.15 -4.31
N LEU A 214 8.76 2.47 -5.60
CA LEU A 214 9.92 3.17 -6.17
C LEU A 214 10.13 4.55 -5.56
N ILE A 215 9.08 5.33 -5.33
CA ILE A 215 9.20 6.64 -4.66
C ILE A 215 9.80 6.45 -3.27
N ILE A 216 9.26 5.53 -2.46
CA ILE A 216 9.76 5.26 -1.10
C ILE A 216 11.26 4.90 -1.14
N MET A 217 11.66 3.97 -2.01
CA MET A 217 13.06 3.54 -2.10
C MET A 217 13.99 4.64 -2.61
N ASN A 218 13.56 5.44 -3.59
CA ASN A 218 14.36 6.57 -4.09
C ASN A 218 14.52 7.69 -3.06
N LEU A 219 13.49 7.95 -2.25
CA LEU A 219 13.60 8.87 -1.12
C LEU A 219 14.59 8.35 -0.06
N VAL A 220 14.60 7.04 0.21
CA VAL A 220 15.61 6.43 1.09
C VAL A 220 17.01 6.54 0.49
N PHE A 221 17.20 6.29 -0.81
CA PHE A 221 18.48 6.48 -1.47
C PHE A 221 18.98 7.92 -1.36
N ALA A 222 18.10 8.91 -1.58
CA ALA A 222 18.45 10.32 -1.42
C ALA A 222 18.83 10.65 0.04
N LEU A 223 18.11 10.11 1.02
CA LEU A 223 18.36 10.33 2.45
C LEU A 223 19.74 9.82 2.90
N VAL A 224 20.20 8.68 2.36
CA VAL A 224 21.53 8.12 2.67
C VAL A 224 22.61 8.55 1.69
N GLY A 225 22.32 9.50 0.79
CA GLY A 225 23.29 10.04 -0.18
C GLY A 225 23.69 9.06 -1.29
N TYR A 226 22.89 8.03 -1.56
CA TYR A 226 23.21 7.01 -2.55
C TYR A 226 22.73 7.35 -3.97
N GLY A 227 23.67 7.40 -4.92
CA GLY A 227 23.37 7.56 -6.34
C GLY A 227 22.93 8.97 -6.75
N GLY A 228 23.22 9.98 -5.94
CA GLY A 228 23.05 11.39 -6.31
C GLY A 228 21.60 11.88 -6.27
N ASP A 229 21.28 12.84 -7.13
CA ASP A 229 19.94 13.42 -7.23
C ASP A 229 18.94 12.43 -7.84
N ARG A 230 17.86 12.13 -7.09
CA ARG A 230 16.78 11.21 -7.48
C ARG A 230 15.48 11.90 -7.87
N SER A 231 15.52 13.23 -8.03
CA SER A 231 14.31 14.04 -8.24
C SER A 231 13.57 13.67 -9.52
N ALA A 232 14.29 13.29 -10.59
CA ALA A 232 13.72 12.91 -11.86
C ALA A 232 12.97 11.56 -11.76
N GLU A 233 13.56 10.56 -11.12
CA GLU A 233 12.94 9.24 -10.92
C GLU A 233 11.69 9.33 -10.03
N VAL A 234 11.76 10.14 -8.96
CA VAL A 234 10.62 10.42 -8.09
C VAL A 234 9.51 11.13 -8.87
N SER A 235 9.83 12.21 -9.59
CA SER A 235 8.86 12.98 -10.36
C SER A 235 8.20 12.15 -11.45
N GLY A 236 8.97 11.32 -12.17
CA GLY A 236 8.43 10.41 -13.18
C GLY A 236 7.50 9.34 -12.59
N SER A 237 7.77 8.87 -11.36
CA SER A 237 6.89 7.93 -10.66
C SER A 237 5.60 8.61 -10.18
N VAL A 238 5.70 9.86 -9.70
CA VAL A 238 4.53 10.70 -9.34
C VAL A 238 3.64 10.93 -10.56
N ASP A 239 4.21 11.29 -11.70
CA ASP A 239 3.47 11.51 -12.96
C ASP A 239 2.69 10.25 -13.37
N ARG A 240 3.34 9.08 -13.35
CA ARG A 240 2.68 7.81 -13.69
C ARG A 240 1.55 7.45 -12.74
N ILE A 241 1.71 7.71 -11.43
CA ILE A 241 0.63 7.51 -10.47
C ILE A 241 -0.53 8.43 -10.84
N CYS A 242 -0.28 9.73 -11.03
CA CYS A 242 -1.34 10.72 -11.31
C CYS A 242 -2.08 10.40 -12.62
N LYS A 243 -1.37 10.07 -13.71
CA LYS A 243 -1.96 9.62 -14.97
C LYS A 243 -2.82 8.37 -14.83
N SER A 244 -2.61 7.56 -13.80
CA SER A 244 -3.40 6.34 -13.56
C SER A 244 -4.68 6.60 -12.77
N VAL A 245 -4.78 7.71 -12.03
CA VAL A 245 -5.85 7.95 -11.04
C VAL A 245 -7.23 7.92 -11.67
N GLU A 246 -7.42 8.63 -12.79
CA GLU A 246 -8.76 8.82 -13.37
C GLU A 246 -9.43 7.50 -13.77
N MET A 247 -8.68 6.60 -14.41
CA MET A 247 -9.18 5.29 -14.81
C MET A 247 -9.17 4.29 -13.65
N ALA A 248 -8.14 4.32 -12.80
CA ALA A 248 -8.00 3.39 -11.68
C ALA A 248 -8.94 3.69 -10.51
N SER A 249 -9.53 4.89 -10.43
CA SER A 249 -10.45 5.29 -9.36
C SER A 249 -11.93 5.01 -9.67
N GLN A 250 -12.24 4.40 -10.81
CA GLN A 250 -13.63 4.10 -11.18
C GLN A 250 -14.23 2.97 -10.34
N GLY A 251 -15.56 2.97 -10.19
CA GLY A 251 -16.30 1.94 -9.46
C GLY A 251 -16.12 2.00 -7.94
N MET A 252 -16.85 1.13 -7.23
CA MET A 252 -16.95 1.16 -5.77
C MET A 252 -15.59 1.08 -5.06
N PHE A 253 -14.68 0.22 -5.53
CA PHE A 253 -13.35 0.04 -4.91
C PHE A 253 -12.26 0.90 -5.55
N GLY A 254 -12.61 1.83 -6.46
CA GLY A 254 -11.65 2.69 -7.12
C GLY A 254 -10.76 3.49 -6.16
N PRO A 255 -11.33 4.25 -5.20
CA PRO A 255 -10.54 4.97 -4.21
C PRO A 255 -9.61 4.08 -3.38
N ASN A 256 -10.02 2.85 -3.07
CA ASN A 256 -9.16 1.87 -2.39
C ASN A 256 -7.92 1.50 -3.23
N ARG A 257 -8.08 1.35 -4.55
CA ARG A 257 -6.99 1.01 -5.47
C ARG A 257 -5.95 2.13 -5.61
N VAL A 258 -6.38 3.38 -5.55
CA VAL A 258 -5.49 4.55 -5.77
C VAL A 258 -4.99 5.19 -4.48
N GLY A 259 -5.67 4.97 -3.34
CA GLY A 259 -5.41 5.69 -2.10
C GLY A 259 -3.98 5.56 -1.57
N PHE A 260 -3.40 4.35 -1.62
CA PHE A 260 -1.99 4.15 -1.26
C PHE A 260 -1.05 4.99 -2.12
N GLY A 261 -1.22 4.94 -3.45
CA GLY A 261 -0.34 5.66 -4.35
C GLY A 261 -0.51 7.18 -4.30
N LEU A 262 -1.74 7.67 -4.14
CA LEU A 262 -1.99 9.10 -3.93
C LEU A 262 -1.34 9.61 -2.64
N ARG A 263 -1.35 8.82 -1.57
CA ARG A 263 -0.66 9.17 -0.32
C ARG A 263 0.83 9.35 -0.53
N ILE A 264 1.48 8.36 -1.14
CA ILE A 264 2.92 8.42 -1.40
C ILE A 264 3.28 9.53 -2.41
N ALA A 265 2.50 9.67 -3.47
CA ALA A 265 2.71 10.72 -4.46
C ALA A 265 2.60 12.11 -3.85
N TYR A 266 1.60 12.35 -3.00
CA TYR A 266 1.41 13.64 -2.32
C TYR A 266 2.64 14.07 -1.50
N GLU A 267 3.24 13.13 -0.75
CA GLU A 267 4.42 13.41 0.08
C GLU A 267 5.66 13.78 -0.74
N ALA A 268 5.75 13.30 -1.98
CA ALA A 268 6.88 13.50 -2.89
C ALA A 268 6.65 14.56 -3.98
N ALA A 269 5.42 15.01 -4.16
CA ALA A 269 5.00 15.88 -5.25
C ALA A 269 5.36 17.37 -5.06
N SER A 270 5.38 18.12 -6.16
CA SER A 270 5.44 19.58 -6.16
C SER A 270 4.13 20.19 -5.61
N PRO A 271 4.13 21.46 -5.19
CA PRO A 271 2.92 22.13 -4.67
C PRO A 271 1.72 22.07 -5.62
N GLU A 272 1.95 22.22 -6.93
CA GLU A 272 0.87 22.20 -7.93
C GLU A 272 0.24 20.81 -8.06
N ILE A 273 1.07 19.76 -8.02
CA ILE A 273 0.60 18.38 -8.06
C ILE A 273 -0.12 18.01 -6.75
N ARG A 274 0.32 18.52 -5.60
CA ARG A 274 -0.41 18.31 -4.34
C ARG A 274 -1.81 18.88 -4.38
N LEU A 275 -1.97 20.12 -4.86
CA LEU A 275 -3.29 20.74 -5.04
C LEU A 275 -4.18 19.91 -5.98
N TRP A 276 -3.60 19.36 -7.04
CA TRP A 276 -4.31 18.45 -7.94
C TRP A 276 -4.75 17.15 -7.22
N ILE A 277 -3.85 16.52 -6.45
CA ILE A 277 -4.17 15.32 -5.66
C ILE A 277 -5.27 15.63 -4.64
N GLU A 278 -5.21 16.78 -3.95
CA GLU A 278 -6.26 17.20 -3.01
C GLU A 278 -7.63 17.32 -3.68
N GLY A 279 -7.69 17.74 -4.95
CA GLY A 279 -8.93 17.75 -5.73
C GLY A 279 -9.56 16.36 -5.80
N TRP A 280 -8.78 15.35 -6.18
CA TRP A 280 -9.22 13.95 -6.18
C TRP A 280 -9.61 13.44 -4.80
N LEU A 281 -8.81 13.73 -3.77
CA LEU A 281 -9.12 13.31 -2.41
C LEU A 281 -10.44 13.91 -1.91
N LYS A 282 -10.75 15.17 -2.24
CA LYS A 282 -12.04 15.82 -1.90
C LYS A 282 -13.23 15.16 -2.60
N GLU A 283 -13.03 14.66 -3.81
CA GLU A 283 -14.07 13.91 -4.52
C GLU A 283 -14.30 12.55 -3.88
N PHE A 284 -13.22 11.85 -3.53
CA PHE A 284 -13.30 10.55 -2.88
C PHE A 284 -13.86 10.63 -1.47
N ASP A 285 -13.62 11.71 -0.71
CA ASP A 285 -14.11 11.91 0.66
C ASP A 285 -15.65 11.76 0.78
N ARG A 286 -16.39 11.96 -0.32
CA ARG A 286 -17.85 11.74 -0.37
C ARG A 286 -18.25 10.27 -0.25
N SER A 287 -17.36 9.35 -0.61
CA SER A 287 -17.64 7.91 -0.70
C SER A 287 -16.57 7.02 -0.08
N TYR A 288 -15.42 7.57 0.32
CA TYR A 288 -14.25 6.82 0.79
C TYR A 288 -13.42 7.65 1.79
N ALA A 289 -13.80 7.61 3.05
CA ALA A 289 -13.21 8.42 4.11
C ALA A 289 -11.70 8.17 4.34
N ALA A 290 -11.15 7.01 3.98
CA ALA A 290 -9.71 6.76 4.13
C ALA A 290 -8.84 7.64 3.22
N THR A 291 -9.44 8.34 2.24
CA THR A 291 -8.75 9.34 1.42
C THR A 291 -8.91 10.77 1.94
N ASN A 292 -9.45 10.98 3.15
CA ASN A 292 -9.66 12.32 3.68
C ASN A 292 -8.35 13.12 3.72
N HIS A 293 -8.34 14.25 3.01
CA HIS A 293 -7.19 15.15 2.88
C HIS A 293 -6.64 15.64 4.23
N LYS A 294 -7.45 15.69 5.30
CA LYS A 294 -7.00 16.11 6.63
C LYS A 294 -6.05 15.12 7.30
N GLY A 295 -6.02 13.86 6.84
CA GLY A 295 -5.09 12.85 7.34
C GLY A 295 -3.73 12.85 6.64
N TYR A 296 -3.54 13.69 5.62
CA TYR A 296 -2.29 13.81 4.88
C TYR A 296 -1.31 14.75 5.60
N PRO A 297 0.02 14.53 5.53
CA PRO A 297 0.97 15.32 6.28
C PRO A 297 0.97 16.78 5.78
N THR A 298 1.00 17.73 6.70
CA THR A 298 1.20 19.16 6.39
C THR A 298 2.66 19.50 6.11
N THR A 299 3.60 18.62 6.46
CA THR A 299 5.05 18.76 6.29
C THR A 299 5.57 17.64 5.41
N THR A 300 6.50 17.93 4.50
CA THR A 300 6.83 17.00 3.40
C THR A 300 8.23 16.43 3.52
N ALA A 301 8.49 15.33 2.80
CA ALA A 301 9.83 14.76 2.77
C ALA A 301 10.87 15.77 2.24
N ALA A 302 10.49 16.66 1.32
CA ALA A 302 11.32 17.76 0.83
C ALA A 302 11.64 18.79 1.94
N ASP A 303 10.65 19.11 2.78
CA ASP A 303 10.82 20.03 3.91
C ASP A 303 11.73 19.42 4.99
N ILE A 304 11.70 18.10 5.16
CA ILE A 304 12.54 17.37 6.12
C ILE A 304 13.96 17.14 5.57
N LEU A 305 14.11 16.95 4.26
CA LEU A 305 15.39 16.73 3.57
C LEU A 305 16.13 18.04 3.24
N GLY A 306 15.60 19.20 3.63
CA GLY A 306 16.28 20.49 3.50
C GLY A 306 16.53 20.94 2.07
N ARG A 307 15.67 20.59 1.11
CA ARG A 307 15.71 21.15 -0.25
C ARG A 307 14.74 22.33 -0.35
N GLY A 308 15.16 23.46 0.21
CA GLY A 308 14.65 24.80 -0.10
C GLY A 308 15.62 25.51 -1.05
#